data_AF-A0A941KGY8-F1
#
_entry.id   AF-A0A941KGY8-F1
#
_cell.length_a   1.000
_cell.length_b   1.000
_cell.length_c   1.000
_cell.angle_alpha   90.00
_cell.angle_beta   90.00
_cell.angle_gamma   90.00
#
_symmetry.space_group_name_H-M   'P 1'
#
loop_
_entity.id
_entity.type
_entity.pdbx_description
1 polymer ?
#
loop_
_entity_poly.entity_id
_entity_poly.type
_entity_poly.pdbx_seq_one_letter_code
_entity_poly.pdbx_strand_id
1 'polypeptide(L)'
;MFRKKNRLGLALAFSAGACLLFAGNAAASDCDRYQHHRDAYLYRAGASMAQAVNQMAQQRNVPVEAAAFYWGGDLMRAGDPASMRSLALLTLATYSWEGHETRAEAALERMFMDRGQVYAGFLAGLMLSDERGPADPYRARAYLRDAADAGSSDADAFLALFDACHGRGAMAFN
;
A
#
# COMPACT_ATOMS: atom_id res chain seq x y z
N MET A 1 17.85 -38.17 -69.25
CA MET A 1 17.07 -39.42 -69.13
C MET A 1 17.38 -40.07 -67.78
N PHE A 2 16.35 -40.54 -67.07
CA PHE A 2 16.36 -41.44 -65.89
C PHE A 2 16.73 -40.96 -64.46
N ARG A 3 15.69 -40.36 -63.84
CA ARG A 3 15.04 -40.62 -62.53
C ARG A 3 15.45 -41.83 -61.66
N LYS A 4 15.70 -41.58 -60.34
CA LYS A 4 15.17 -42.25 -59.10
C LYS A 4 16.10 -41.92 -57.90
N LYS A 5 15.71 -41.87 -56.61
CA LYS A 5 14.45 -41.73 -55.83
C LYS A 5 14.89 -41.67 -54.34
N ASN A 6 14.30 -40.74 -53.57
CA ASN A 6 13.91 -40.78 -52.14
C ASN A 6 15.01 -41.12 -51.06
N ARG A 7 14.98 -40.73 -49.78
CA ARG A 7 13.92 -40.53 -48.77
C ARG A 7 14.45 -39.74 -47.56
N LEU A 8 13.51 -39.04 -46.92
CA LEU A 8 13.34 -38.78 -45.46
C LEU A 8 14.39 -37.99 -44.66
N GLY A 9 13.89 -36.98 -43.94
CA GLY A 9 14.56 -36.33 -42.81
C GLY A 9 13.73 -35.21 -42.22
N LEU A 10 12.71 -35.57 -41.43
CA LEU A 10 11.83 -34.71 -40.66
C LEU A 10 12.60 -34.02 -39.51
N ALA A 11 12.39 -32.72 -39.28
CA ALA A 11 12.43 -32.15 -37.92
C ALA A 11 11.74 -30.77 -37.90
N LEU A 12 10.45 -30.79 -37.57
CA LEU A 12 9.73 -29.65 -37.03
C LEU A 12 10.36 -29.31 -35.68
N ALA A 13 10.93 -28.12 -35.54
CA ALA A 13 11.19 -27.51 -34.24
C ALA A 13 10.26 -26.30 -34.08
N PHE A 14 8.97 -26.58 -33.89
CA PHE A 14 8.01 -25.58 -33.47
C PHE A 14 8.19 -25.31 -31.97
N SER A 15 8.69 -24.11 -31.67
CA SER A 15 8.28 -23.25 -30.55
C SER A 15 8.06 -23.93 -29.18
N ALA A 16 9.13 -24.08 -28.40
CA ALA A 16 9.06 -24.24 -26.95
C ALA A 16 9.57 -22.97 -26.23
N GLY A 17 9.18 -21.78 -26.70
CA GLY A 17 9.70 -20.50 -26.19
C GLY A 17 8.64 -19.43 -25.87
N ALA A 18 7.35 -19.76 -25.91
CA ALA A 18 6.29 -18.74 -25.81
C ALA A 18 5.60 -18.63 -24.44
N CYS A 19 5.78 -19.58 -23.50
CA CYS A 19 5.05 -19.54 -22.23
C CYS A 19 5.67 -18.65 -21.13
N LEU A 20 6.92 -18.19 -21.26
CA LEU A 20 7.56 -17.37 -20.22
C LEU A 20 7.34 -15.86 -20.39
N LEU A 21 6.90 -15.40 -21.56
CA LEU A 21 6.72 -13.96 -21.81
C LEU A 21 5.36 -13.42 -21.32
N PHE A 22 4.34 -14.27 -21.17
CA PHE A 22 3.02 -13.82 -20.74
C PHE A 22 2.88 -13.68 -19.21
N ALA A 23 3.59 -14.51 -18.42
CA ALA A 23 3.52 -14.48 -16.97
C ALA A 23 4.20 -13.25 -16.36
N GLY A 24 5.33 -12.80 -16.93
CA GLY A 24 6.03 -11.58 -16.48
C GLY A 24 5.19 -10.30 -16.69
N ASN A 25 4.46 -10.22 -17.81
CA ASN A 25 3.59 -9.07 -18.11
C ASN A 25 2.39 -8.97 -17.16
N ALA A 26 1.81 -10.10 -16.76
CA ALA A 26 0.67 -10.11 -15.84
C ALA A 26 1.08 -9.68 -14.41
N ALA A 27 2.24 -10.16 -13.92
CA ALA A 27 2.78 -9.76 -12.62
C ALA A 27 3.13 -8.27 -12.57
N ALA A 28 3.81 -7.76 -13.59
CA ALA A 28 4.08 -6.32 -13.72
C ALA A 28 2.77 -5.50 -13.71
N SER A 29 1.77 -5.93 -14.48
CA SER A 29 0.48 -5.21 -14.54
C SER A 29 -0.29 -5.21 -13.22
N ASP A 30 -0.21 -6.27 -12.41
CA ASP A 30 -0.90 -6.34 -11.12
C ASP A 30 -0.18 -5.50 -10.06
N CYS A 31 1.16 -5.43 -10.12
CA CYS A 31 1.93 -4.53 -9.26
C CYS A 31 1.72 -3.05 -9.61
N ASP A 32 1.72 -2.70 -10.90
CA ASP A 32 1.40 -1.35 -11.36
C ASP A 32 0.00 -0.92 -10.88
N ARG A 33 -0.97 -1.84 -10.97
CA ARG A 33 -2.33 -1.60 -10.49
C ARG A 33 -2.37 -1.38 -8.97
N TYR A 34 -1.70 -2.23 -8.20
CA TYR A 34 -1.62 -2.09 -6.74
C TYR A 34 -1.01 -0.75 -6.35
N GLN A 35 0.17 -0.42 -6.91
CA GLN A 35 0.88 0.82 -6.64
C GLN A 35 0.03 2.03 -7.01
N HIS A 36 -0.58 2.03 -8.20
CA HIS A 36 -1.46 3.12 -8.63
C HIS A 36 -2.61 3.39 -7.65
N HIS A 37 -3.31 2.33 -7.21
CA HIS A 37 -4.41 2.48 -6.26
C HIS A 37 -3.92 2.94 -4.89
N ARG A 38 -2.79 2.40 -4.40
CA ARG A 38 -2.20 2.76 -3.12
C ARG A 38 -1.80 4.23 -3.10
N ASP A 39 -1.05 4.66 -4.10
CA ASP A 39 -0.54 6.03 -4.19
C ASP A 39 -1.69 7.03 -4.30
N ALA A 40 -2.69 6.72 -5.14
CA ALA A 40 -3.90 7.51 -5.26
C ALA A 40 -4.72 7.57 -3.96
N TYR A 41 -4.73 6.49 -3.17
CA TYR A 41 -5.39 6.47 -1.87
C TYR A 41 -4.65 7.34 -0.86
N LEU A 42 -3.35 7.08 -0.66
CA LEU A 42 -2.51 7.81 0.30
C LEU A 42 -2.50 9.30 0.00
N TYR A 43 -2.40 9.68 -1.28
CA TYR A 43 -2.47 11.07 -1.71
C TYR A 43 -3.81 11.72 -1.32
N ARG A 44 -4.95 11.13 -1.71
CA ARG A 44 -6.28 11.72 -1.46
C ARG A 44 -6.61 11.78 0.03
N ALA A 45 -6.32 10.71 0.76
CA ALA A 45 -6.59 10.62 2.19
C ALA A 45 -5.75 11.64 2.98
N GLY A 46 -4.47 11.80 2.63
CA GLY A 46 -3.57 12.76 3.29
C GLY A 46 -3.84 14.22 2.90
N ALA A 47 -4.17 14.50 1.63
CA ALA A 47 -4.25 15.87 1.10
C ALA A 47 -5.30 16.74 1.81
N SER A 48 -6.49 16.20 2.07
CA SER A 48 -7.55 16.95 2.75
C SER A 48 -7.12 17.39 4.15
N MET A 49 -6.42 16.52 4.88
CA MET A 49 -5.97 16.81 6.24
C MET A 49 -4.76 17.74 6.24
N ALA A 50 -3.82 17.57 5.30
CA ALA A 50 -2.72 18.50 5.09
C ALA A 50 -3.22 19.92 4.82
N GLN A 51 -4.26 20.09 3.99
CA GLN A 51 -4.86 21.39 3.73
C GLN A 51 -5.49 21.99 4.99
N ALA A 52 -6.23 21.19 5.77
CA ALA A 52 -6.85 21.64 7.01
C ALA A 52 -5.81 22.12 8.05
N VAL A 53 -4.70 21.38 8.22
CA VAL A 53 -3.60 21.78 9.12
C VAL A 53 -2.96 23.09 8.66
N ASN A 54 -2.71 23.24 7.36
CA ASN A 54 -2.15 24.48 6.81
C ASN A 54 -3.06 25.69 7.05
N GLN A 55 -4.38 25.53 6.87
CA GLN A 55 -5.34 26.59 7.17
C GLN A 55 -5.35 26.94 8.66
N MET A 56 -5.31 25.95 9.54
CA MET A 56 -5.22 26.17 10.98
C MET A 56 -3.95 26.93 11.35
N ALA A 57 -2.80 26.53 10.80
CA ALA A 57 -1.52 27.17 11.02
C ALA A 57 -1.55 28.66 10.62
N GLN A 58 -2.12 28.97 9.45
CA GLN A 58 -2.29 30.34 8.97
C GLN A 58 -3.22 31.15 9.87
N GLN A 59 -4.40 30.62 10.22
CA GLN A 59 -5.38 31.31 11.07
C GLN A 59 -4.83 31.62 12.46
N ARG A 60 -4.00 30.73 12.99
CA ARG A 60 -3.40 30.86 14.32
C ARG A 60 -2.05 31.58 14.32
N ASN A 61 -1.49 31.86 13.13
CA ASN A 61 -0.15 32.39 12.94
C ASN A 61 0.93 31.56 13.69
N VAL A 62 0.93 30.25 13.46
CA VAL A 62 1.89 29.29 14.03
C VAL A 62 2.49 28.39 12.95
N PRO A 63 3.64 27.73 13.19
CA PRO A 63 4.16 26.70 12.29
C PRO A 63 3.17 25.55 12.08
N VAL A 64 3.22 24.92 10.89
CA VAL A 64 2.28 23.84 10.51
C VAL A 64 2.42 22.60 11.40
N GLU A 65 3.65 22.32 11.86
CA GLU A 65 3.97 21.25 12.78
C GLU A 65 3.35 21.51 14.16
N ALA A 66 3.35 22.77 14.61
CA ALA A 66 2.70 23.15 15.86
C ALA A 66 1.18 23.00 15.75
N ALA A 67 0.59 23.42 14.63
CA ALA A 67 -0.85 23.21 14.38
C ALA A 67 -1.22 21.71 14.40
N ALA A 68 -0.46 20.86 13.72
CA ALA A 68 -0.67 19.41 13.76
C ALA A 68 -0.49 18.82 15.17
N PHE A 69 0.52 19.28 15.92
CA PHE A 69 0.76 18.81 17.28
C PHE A 69 -0.43 19.14 18.20
N TYR A 70 -0.89 20.39 18.21
CA TYR A 70 -2.03 20.79 19.03
C TYR A 70 -3.31 20.07 18.63
N TRP A 71 -3.60 20.00 17.33
CA TRP A 71 -4.79 19.31 16.85
C TRP A 71 -4.75 17.81 17.16
N GLY A 72 -3.60 17.15 16.95
CA GLY A 72 -3.40 15.75 17.32
C GLY A 72 -3.63 15.52 18.82
N GLY A 73 -3.16 16.44 19.68
CA GLY A 73 -3.43 16.43 21.12
C GLY A 73 -4.91 16.51 21.46
N ASP A 74 -5.66 17.36 20.76
CA ASP A 74 -7.11 17.51 20.95
C ASP A 74 -7.87 16.25 20.50
N LEU A 75 -7.49 15.66 19.37
CA LEU A 75 -8.08 14.41 18.86
C LEU A 75 -7.83 13.24 19.81
N MET A 76 -6.60 13.12 20.35
CA MET A 76 -6.27 12.10 21.35
C MET A 76 -7.05 12.28 22.65
N ARG A 77 -7.28 13.54 23.07
CA ARG A 77 -8.03 13.83 24.30
C ARG A 77 -9.52 13.52 24.13
N ALA A 78 -10.08 13.80 22.96
CA ALA A 78 -11.46 13.45 22.64
C ALA A 78 -11.64 11.92 22.62
N GLY A 79 -10.71 11.19 21.98
CA GLY A 79 -10.60 9.73 22.07
C GLY A 79 -11.77 8.94 21.47
N ASP A 80 -12.80 9.61 20.95
CA ASP A 80 -13.92 8.96 20.28
C ASP A 80 -13.49 8.37 18.91
N PRO A 81 -14.25 7.41 18.35
CA PRO A 81 -13.89 6.75 17.11
C PRO A 81 -13.65 7.71 15.92
N ALA A 82 -14.41 8.80 15.82
CA ALA A 82 -14.26 9.77 14.74
C ALA A 82 -13.00 10.63 14.92
N SER A 83 -12.72 11.06 16.16
CA SER A 83 -11.48 11.76 16.49
C SER A 83 -10.25 10.89 16.25
N MET A 84 -10.29 9.61 16.63
CA MET A 84 -9.19 8.69 16.39
C MET A 84 -8.98 8.38 14.90
N ARG A 85 -10.06 8.33 14.10
CA ARG A 85 -9.95 8.23 12.64
C ARG A 85 -9.30 9.47 12.05
N SER A 86 -9.69 10.65 12.54
CA SER A 86 -9.10 11.94 12.13
C SER A 86 -7.63 12.03 12.53
N LEU A 87 -7.26 11.48 13.68
CA LEU A 87 -5.87 11.39 14.12
C LEU A 87 -5.04 10.53 13.16
N ALA A 88 -5.58 9.39 12.71
CA ALA A 88 -4.89 8.54 11.74
C ALA A 88 -4.66 9.26 10.40
N LEU A 89 -5.67 10.00 9.92
CA LEU A 89 -5.54 10.84 8.72
C LEU A 89 -4.55 11.99 8.91
N LEU A 90 -4.52 12.60 10.09
CA LEU A 90 -3.54 13.63 10.44
C LEU A 90 -2.12 13.06 10.43
N THR A 91 -1.92 11.87 11.02
CA THR A 91 -0.65 11.15 10.97
C THR A 91 -0.24 10.84 9.54
N LEU A 92 -1.16 10.38 8.69
CA LEU A 92 -0.91 10.21 7.26
C LEU A 92 -0.55 11.52 6.55
N ALA A 93 -1.16 12.65 6.91
CA ALA A 93 -0.74 13.93 6.34
C ALA A 93 0.71 14.26 6.72
N THR A 94 1.12 14.00 7.97
CA THR A 94 2.50 14.20 8.40
C THR A 94 3.50 13.25 7.76
N TYR A 95 3.06 12.10 7.24
CA TYR A 95 3.89 11.18 6.46
C TYR A 95 4.47 11.83 5.19
N SER A 96 3.82 12.88 4.68
CA SER A 96 4.31 13.64 3.51
C SER A 96 5.40 14.66 3.84
N TRP A 97 5.72 14.87 5.12
CA TRP A 97 6.75 15.80 5.55
C TRP A 97 8.12 15.13 5.54
N GLU A 98 9.14 15.85 5.06
CA GLU A 98 10.50 15.32 4.94
C GLU A 98 11.02 14.80 6.29
N GLY A 99 11.39 13.51 6.34
CA GLY A 99 11.97 12.88 7.53
C GLY A 99 10.94 12.43 8.59
N HIS A 100 9.64 12.48 8.28
CA HIS A 100 8.57 12.07 9.19
C HIS A 100 8.04 10.65 8.93
N GLU A 101 8.59 9.94 7.96
CA GLU A 101 8.06 8.70 7.41
C GLU A 101 7.95 7.61 8.47
N THR A 102 9.07 7.30 9.12
CA THR A 102 9.17 6.30 10.20
C THR A 102 8.34 6.70 11.42
N ARG A 103 8.25 7.99 11.74
CA ARG A 103 7.47 8.46 12.89
C ARG A 103 5.97 8.26 12.64
N ALA A 104 5.50 8.57 11.44
CA ALA A 104 4.10 8.42 11.08
C ALA A 104 3.68 6.95 11.03
N GLU A 105 4.52 6.08 10.47
CA GLU A 105 4.32 4.62 10.49
C GLU A 105 4.19 4.11 11.93
N ALA A 106 5.21 4.31 12.78
CA ALA A 106 5.17 3.87 14.17
C ALA A 106 4.01 4.46 15.00
N ALA A 107 3.48 5.62 14.63
CA ALA A 107 2.29 6.18 15.26
C ALA A 107 1.02 5.42 14.86
N LEU A 108 0.84 5.13 13.57
CA LEU A 108 -0.30 4.35 13.08
C LEU A 108 -0.31 2.92 13.62
N GLU A 109 0.86 2.28 13.70
CA GLU A 109 0.98 0.95 14.28
C GLU A 109 0.55 0.91 15.73
N ARG A 110 1.01 1.86 16.56
CA ARG A 110 0.57 1.96 17.96
C ARG A 110 -0.92 2.24 18.09
N MET A 111 -1.47 3.08 17.21
CA MET A 111 -2.92 3.29 17.19
C MET A 111 -3.68 1.98 16.90
N PHE A 112 -3.18 1.16 15.97
CA PHE A 112 -3.78 -0.15 15.69
C PHE A 112 -3.63 -1.11 16.87
N MET A 113 -2.39 -1.32 17.34
CA MET A 113 -2.06 -2.33 18.36
C MET A 113 -2.60 -1.97 19.75
N ASP A 114 -2.46 -0.71 20.16
CA ASP A 114 -2.80 -0.30 21.54
C ASP A 114 -4.25 0.14 21.68
N ARG A 115 -4.90 0.57 20.58
CA ARG A 115 -6.25 1.15 20.60
C ARG A 115 -7.25 0.43 19.71
N GLY A 116 -6.84 -0.64 19.01
CA GLY A 116 -7.71 -1.38 18.08
C GLY A 116 -8.20 -0.52 16.91
N GLN A 117 -7.48 0.54 16.55
CA GLN A 117 -7.91 1.47 15.50
C GLN A 117 -7.67 0.84 14.12
N VAL A 118 -8.65 0.08 13.62
CA VAL A 118 -8.59 -0.68 12.37
C VAL A 118 -8.14 0.17 11.18
N TYR A 119 -8.61 1.41 11.09
CA TYR A 119 -8.24 2.30 10.00
C TYR A 119 -6.75 2.69 10.04
N ALA A 120 -6.15 2.79 11.23
CA ALA A 120 -4.73 3.04 11.37
C ALA A 120 -3.88 1.84 10.90
N GLY A 121 -4.31 0.61 11.21
CA GLY A 121 -3.67 -0.61 10.71
C GLY A 121 -3.71 -0.69 9.19
N PHE A 122 -4.86 -0.39 8.59
CA PHE A 122 -4.97 -0.27 7.13
C PHE A 122 -3.99 0.74 6.52
N LEU A 123 -3.90 1.95 7.09
CA LEU A 123 -2.96 2.97 6.61
C LEU A 123 -1.50 2.56 6.80
N ALA A 124 -1.16 1.93 7.93
CA ALA A 124 0.17 1.39 8.17
C ALA A 124 0.55 0.34 7.11
N GLY A 125 -0.38 -0.56 6.78
CA GLY A 125 -0.20 -1.55 5.72
C GLY A 125 0.12 -0.93 4.37
N LEU A 126 -0.60 0.14 3.97
CA LEU A 126 -0.31 0.86 2.74
C LEU A 126 1.06 1.54 2.78
N MET A 127 1.38 2.25 3.86
CA MET A 127 2.64 2.99 4.01
C MET A 127 3.87 2.08 4.02
N LEU A 128 3.78 0.91 4.64
CA LEU A 128 4.85 -0.11 4.65
C LEU A 128 5.11 -0.70 3.26
N SER A 129 4.24 -0.45 2.28
CA SER A 129 4.48 -0.86 0.89
C SER A 129 4.94 0.28 -0.02
N ASP A 130 4.99 1.53 0.46
CA ASP A 130 5.05 2.76 -0.36
C ASP A 130 6.46 3.29 -0.67
N GLU A 131 7.53 2.56 -0.34
CA GLU A 131 8.96 2.89 -0.62
C GLU A 131 9.49 4.25 -0.11
N ARG A 132 8.64 5.21 0.28
CA ARG A 132 9.02 6.51 0.86
C ARG A 132 9.59 6.36 2.28
N GLY A 133 9.12 5.34 3.01
CA GLY A 133 9.51 5.05 4.37
C GLY A 133 10.12 3.65 4.53
N PRO A 134 10.07 3.04 5.72
CA PRO A 134 10.56 1.68 5.95
C PRO A 134 9.67 0.68 5.21
N ALA A 135 10.03 0.37 3.96
CA ALA A 135 9.30 -0.60 3.16
C ALA A 135 9.48 -2.01 3.72
N ASP A 136 8.38 -2.66 4.05
CA ASP A 136 8.33 -4.05 4.51
C ASP A 136 7.06 -4.71 3.96
N PRO A 137 7.14 -5.43 2.82
CA PRO A 137 5.97 -6.06 2.21
C PRO A 137 5.36 -7.17 3.10
N TYR A 138 6.14 -7.80 3.98
CA TYR A 138 5.61 -8.83 4.88
C TYR A 138 4.75 -8.20 5.96
N ARG A 139 5.24 -7.12 6.60
CA ARG A 139 4.44 -6.36 7.58
C ARG A 139 3.26 -5.65 6.90
N ALA A 140 3.45 -5.10 5.70
CA ALA A 140 2.38 -4.48 4.93
C ALA A 140 1.19 -5.44 4.76
N ARG A 141 1.48 -6.67 4.30
CA ARG A 141 0.48 -7.71 4.14
C ARG A 141 -0.20 -8.09 5.46
N ALA A 142 0.57 -8.23 6.54
CA ALA A 142 0.04 -8.57 7.86
C ALA A 142 -0.98 -7.53 8.34
N TYR A 143 -0.64 -6.24 8.29
CA TYR A 143 -1.57 -5.18 8.69
C TYR A 143 -2.80 -5.09 7.79
N LEU A 144 -2.65 -5.28 6.47
CA LEU A 144 -3.80 -5.32 5.57
C LEU A 144 -4.72 -6.51 5.88
N ARG A 145 -4.16 -7.69 6.18
CA ARG A 145 -4.92 -8.87 6.62
C ARG A 145 -5.65 -8.61 7.93
N ASP A 146 -4.95 -8.15 8.95
CA ASP A 146 -5.54 -7.95 10.27
C ASP A 146 -6.64 -6.87 10.24
N ALA A 147 -6.45 -5.81 9.45
CA ALA A 147 -7.48 -4.79 9.26
C ALA A 147 -8.70 -5.33 8.46
N ALA A 148 -8.48 -6.19 7.46
CA ALA A 148 -9.55 -6.84 6.71
C ALA A 148 -10.36 -7.79 7.60
N ASP A 149 -9.67 -8.62 8.40
CA ASP A 149 -10.28 -9.56 9.36
C ASP A 149 -11.06 -8.81 10.46
N ALA A 150 -10.62 -7.60 10.82
CA ALA A 150 -11.34 -6.69 11.70
C ALA A 150 -12.49 -5.91 11.01
N GLY A 151 -12.79 -6.21 9.74
CA GLY A 151 -13.97 -5.71 9.02
C GLY A 151 -13.74 -4.49 8.11
N SER A 152 -12.49 -4.11 7.84
CA SER A 152 -12.20 -3.03 6.88
C SER A 152 -12.35 -3.52 5.44
N SER A 153 -13.40 -3.08 4.75
CA SER A 153 -13.61 -3.37 3.32
C SER A 153 -12.52 -2.79 2.43
N ASP A 154 -11.95 -1.64 2.81
CA ASP A 154 -10.82 -1.04 2.08
C ASP A 154 -9.59 -1.93 2.21
N ALA A 155 -9.31 -2.45 3.41
CA ALA A 155 -8.18 -3.33 3.63
C ALA A 155 -8.33 -4.65 2.87
N ASP A 156 -9.54 -5.23 2.83
CA ASP A 156 -9.82 -6.44 2.05
C ASP A 156 -9.54 -6.23 0.55
N ALA A 157 -10.02 -5.11 -0.01
CA ALA A 157 -9.77 -4.76 -1.41
C ALA A 157 -8.27 -4.55 -1.72
N PHE A 158 -7.55 -3.84 -0.84
CA PHE A 158 -6.12 -3.60 -1.00
C PHE A 158 -5.28 -4.85 -0.79
N LEU A 159 -5.68 -5.74 0.11
CA LEU A 159 -5.02 -7.02 0.34
C LEU A 159 -5.15 -7.93 -0.88
N ALA A 160 -6.31 -7.95 -1.54
CA ALA A 160 -6.47 -8.69 -2.79
C ALA A 160 -5.55 -8.18 -3.90
N LEU A 161 -5.42 -6.86 -4.04
CA LEU A 161 -4.46 -6.24 -4.99
C LEU A 161 -3.01 -6.54 -4.61
N PHE A 162 -2.69 -6.46 -3.31
CA PHE A 162 -1.36 -6.79 -2.80
C PHE A 162 -1.01 -8.25 -3.10
N ASP A 163 -1.91 -9.19 -2.81
CA ASP A 163 -1.72 -10.63 -3.05
C ASP A 163 -1.65 -10.94 -4.57
N ALA A 164 -2.33 -10.19 -5.44
CA ALA A 164 -2.19 -10.35 -6.89
C ALA A 164 -0.80 -9.90 -7.40
N CYS A 165 -0.25 -8.83 -6.83
CA CYS A 165 1.10 -8.35 -7.13
C CYS A 165 2.18 -9.32 -6.59
N HIS A 166 2.04 -9.80 -5.34
CA HIS A 166 3.11 -10.53 -4.64
C HIS A 166 2.93 -12.06 -4.58
N GLY A 167 1.72 -12.58 -4.79
CA GLY A 167 1.33 -13.97 -4.50
C GLY A 167 1.73 -15.01 -5.54
N ARG A 168 2.19 -14.61 -6.73
CA ARG A 168 2.57 -15.57 -7.79
C ARG A 168 3.95 -16.23 -7.61
N GLY A 169 4.66 -15.93 -6.52
CA GLY A 169 5.89 -16.64 -6.12
C GLY A 169 5.70 -17.71 -5.04
N ALA A 170 4.54 -17.78 -4.37
CA ALA A 170 4.34 -18.63 -3.19
C ALA A 170 3.75 -20.02 -3.48
N MET A 171 3.23 -20.27 -4.70
CA MET A 171 2.68 -21.58 -5.08
C MET A 171 3.72 -22.55 -5.67
N ALA A 172 5.02 -22.25 -5.58
CA ALA A 172 6.09 -23.13 -6.07
C ALA A 172 6.61 -24.14 -5.03
N PHE A 173 6.10 -24.11 -3.79
CA PHE A 173 6.49 -25.07 -2.75
C PHE A 173 5.27 -25.48 -1.91
N ASN A 174 4.57 -26.52 -2.35
CA ASN A 174 3.88 -27.50 -1.51
C ASN A 174 3.60 -28.75 -2.34
#